data_AF-A0A7C1MIW3-F1
#
_entry.id   AF-A0A7C1MIW3-F1
#
_cell.length_a   1.000
_cell.length_b   1.000
_cell.length_c   1.000
_cell.angle_alpha   90.00
_cell.angle_beta   90.00
_cell.angle_gamma   90.00
#
_symmetry.space_group_name_H-M   'P 1'
#
loop_
_entity.id
_entity.type
_entity.pdbx_description
1 polymer ?
#
loop_
_entity_poly.entity_id
_entity_poly.type
_entity_poly.pdbx_seq_one_letter_code
_entity_poly.pdbx_strand_id
1 'polypeptide(L)'
;MSVLSVRLGQEELSHIKKLAKENNADQSQAARQLINEGWEFHLLCMYREGKISLGSLASELKIPLSSAIDFLGKIGVAAPLEYEDYLQGLDLLK
;
A
#
# COMPACT_ATOMS: atom_id res chain seq x y z
N MET A 1 5.24 14.74 17.18
CA MET A 1 5.60 14.46 15.77
C MET A 1 7.10 14.68 15.62
N SER A 2 7.78 13.82 14.88
CA SER A 2 9.19 14.03 14.48
C SER A 2 9.25 14.85 13.18
N VAL A 3 10.31 15.63 13.02
CA VAL A 3 10.57 16.39 11.78
C VAL A 3 11.68 15.69 11.01
N LEU A 4 11.43 15.45 9.72
CA LEU A 4 12.41 14.93 8.77
C LEU A 4 12.69 16.02 7.73
N SER A 5 13.96 16.35 7.49
CA SER A 5 14.37 17.26 6.42
C SER A 5 15.03 16.46 5.30
N VAL A 6 14.46 16.53 4.10
CA VAL A 6 14.95 15.80 2.92
C VAL A 6 15.16 16.79 1.77
N ARG A 7 16.26 16.64 1.04
CA ARG A 7 16.48 17.38 -0.21
C ARG A 7 15.75 16.67 -1.33
N LEU A 8 14.87 17.40 -2.01
CA LEU A 8 14.10 16.90 -3.15
C LEU A 8 14.62 17.55 -4.44
N GLY A 9 14.57 16.79 -5.53
CA GLY A 9 14.76 17.35 -6.87
C GLY A 9 13.57 18.20 -7.31
N GLN A 10 13.70 18.80 -8.48
CA GLN A 10 12.68 19.69 -9.03
C GLN A 10 11.42 18.93 -9.45
N GLU A 11 11.58 17.71 -9.98
CA GLU A 11 10.45 16.87 -10.37
C GLU A 11 9.62 16.48 -9.14
N GLU A 12 10.25 15.93 -8.10
CA GLU A 12 9.53 15.49 -6.89
C GLU A 12 8.77 16.65 -6.22
N LEU A 13 9.40 17.84 -6.16
CA LEU A 13 8.73 19.06 -5.69
C LEU A 13 7.53 19.44 -6.56
N SER A 14 7.60 19.21 -7.87
CA SER A 14 6.49 19.49 -8.78
C SER A 14 5.30 18.55 -8.55
N HIS A 15 5.55 17.26 -8.29
CA HIS A 15 4.50 16.28 -7.94
C HIS A 15 3.78 16.68 -6.65
N ILE A 16 4.54 17.04 -5.61
CA ILE A 16 3.97 17.47 -4.32
C ILE A 16 3.11 18.73 -4.49
N LYS A 17 3.61 19.73 -5.23
CA LYS A 17 2.86 20.98 -5.49
C LYS A 17 1.58 20.73 -6.28
N LYS A 18 1.64 19.83 -7.27
CA LYS A 18 0.48 19.47 -8.07
C LYS A 18 -0.62 18.83 -7.20
N LEU A 19 -0.26 17.82 -6.41
CA LEU A 19 -1.21 17.15 -5.51
C LEU A 19 -1.78 18.11 -4.45
N ALA A 20 -0.93 18.96 -3.87
CA ALA A 20 -1.35 19.97 -2.90
C ALA A 20 -2.42 20.91 -3.49
N LYS A 21 -2.24 21.32 -4.76
CA LYS A 21 -3.20 22.17 -5.47
C LYS A 21 -4.51 21.45 -5.77
N GLU A 22 -4.45 20.20 -6.23
CA GLU A 22 -5.64 19.38 -6.54
C GLU A 22 -6.50 19.13 -5.31
N ASN A 23 -5.87 18.89 -4.16
CA ASN A 23 -6.57 18.57 -2.90
C ASN A 23 -6.87 19.79 -2.02
N ASN A 24 -6.56 21.02 -2.47
CA ASN A 24 -6.61 22.25 -1.66
C ASN A 24 -5.91 22.07 -0.29
N ALA A 25 -4.77 21.39 -0.28
CA ALA A 25 -3.99 21.01 0.90
C ALA A 25 -2.64 21.73 0.93
N ASP A 26 -1.97 21.72 2.09
CA ASP A 26 -0.59 22.21 2.17
C ASP A 26 0.42 21.17 1.61
N GLN A 27 1.62 21.64 1.25
CA GLN A 27 2.66 20.76 0.69
C GLN A 27 3.10 19.65 1.64
N SER A 28 3.05 19.88 2.96
CA SER A 28 3.44 18.87 3.96
C SER A 28 2.38 17.79 4.10
N GLN A 29 1.09 18.14 3.95
CA GLN A 29 -0.02 17.19 3.87
C GLN A 29 0.10 16.35 2.60
N ALA A 30 0.29 16.98 1.44
CA ALA A 30 0.47 16.28 0.18
C ALA A 30 1.71 15.36 0.19
N ALA A 31 2.83 15.82 0.75
CA ALA A 31 4.04 14.99 0.89
C ALA A 31 3.79 13.76 1.79
N ARG A 32 3.13 13.94 2.93
CA ARG A 32 2.76 12.81 3.81
C ARG A 32 1.81 11.83 3.14
N GLN A 33 0.84 12.34 2.38
CA GLN A 33 -0.06 11.51 1.60
C GLN A 33 0.70 10.65 0.59
N LEU A 34 1.59 11.25 -0.22
CA LEU A 34 2.41 10.52 -1.18
C LEU A 34 3.34 9.49 -0.53
N ILE A 35 3.89 9.79 0.65
CA ILE A 35 4.72 8.83 1.40
C ILE A 35 3.89 7.62 1.82
N ASN A 36 2.67 7.83 2.31
CA ASN A 36 1.78 6.73 2.71
C ASN A 36 1.35 5.89 1.51
N GLU A 37 0.87 6.53 0.44
CA GLU A 37 0.47 5.85 -0.80
C GLU A 37 1.64 5.10 -1.44
N GLY A 38 2.84 5.71 -1.44
CA GLY A 38 4.06 5.08 -1.92
C GLY A 38 4.45 3.84 -1.10
N TRP A 39 4.24 3.86 0.22
CA TRP A 39 4.47 2.70 1.08
C TRP A 39 3.48 1.57 0.79
N GLU A 40 2.18 1.90 0.66
CA GLU A 40 1.15 0.92 0.28
C GLU A 40 1.47 0.26 -1.07
N PHE A 41 1.88 1.06 -2.06
CA PHE A 41 2.29 0.56 -3.37
C PHE A 41 3.55 -0.30 -3.31
N HIS A 42 4.52 0.06 -2.46
CA HIS A 42 5.73 -0.73 -2.26
C HIS A 42 5.41 -2.14 -1.73
N LEU A 43 4.54 -2.23 -0.73
CA LEU A 43 4.07 -3.50 -0.18
C LEU A 43 3.30 -4.32 -1.22
N LEU A 44 2.49 -3.67 -2.04
CA LEU A 44 1.78 -4.33 -3.14
C LEU A 44 2.74 -4.98 -4.14
N CYS A 45 3.81 -4.27 -4.54
CA CYS A 45 4.84 -4.81 -5.41
C CYS A 45 5.52 -6.02 -4.78
N MET A 46 5.87 -5.95 -3.49
CA MET A 46 6.46 -7.08 -2.77
C MET A 46 5.54 -8.30 -2.72
N TYR A 47 4.24 -8.10 -2.48
CA TYR A 47 3.26 -9.17 -2.50
C TYR A 47 3.15 -9.80 -3.89
N ARG A 48 3.02 -8.97 -4.93
CA ARG A 48 2.93 -9.43 -6.34
C ARG A 48 4.17 -10.22 -6.77
N GLU A 49 5.34 -9.85 -6.28
CA GLU A 49 6.60 -10.56 -6.54
C GLU A 49 6.78 -11.82 -5.67
N GLY A 50 5.81 -12.17 -4.83
CA GLY A 50 5.88 -13.32 -3.92
C GLY A 50 6.85 -13.15 -2.76
N LYS A 51 7.36 -11.93 -2.51
CA LYS A 51 8.32 -11.65 -1.42
C LYS A 51 7.66 -11.63 -0.04
N ILE A 52 6.37 -11.35 0.01
CA ILE A 52 5.57 -11.39 1.24
C ILE A 52 4.26 -12.13 1.01
N SER A 53 3.77 -12.78 2.05
CA SER A 53 2.45 -13.43 2.05
C SER A 53 1.31 -12.40 2.16
N LEU A 54 0.08 -12.82 1.89
CA LEU A 54 -1.11 -12.00 2.13
C LEU A 54 -1.25 -11.61 3.61
N GLY A 55 -0.92 -12.53 4.53
CA GLY A 55 -0.95 -12.25 5.98
C GLY A 55 0.08 -11.19 6.38
N SER A 56 1.29 -11.27 5.81
CA SER A 56 2.33 -10.25 5.99
C SER A 56 1.90 -8.90 5.43
N LEU A 57 1.29 -8.86 4.24
CA LEU A 57 0.73 -7.64 3.65
C LEU A 57 -0.32 -7.00 4.56
N ALA A 58 -1.27 -7.78 5.07
CA ALA A 58 -2.32 -7.31 5.98
C ALA A 58 -1.72 -6.74 7.29
N SER A 59 -0.71 -7.41 7.84
CA SER A 59 -0.02 -6.98 9.05
C SER A 59 0.72 -5.66 8.85
N GLU A 60 1.45 -5.50 7.75
CA GLU A 60 2.20 -4.27 7.42
C GLU A 60 1.26 -3.08 7.14
N LEU A 61 0.15 -3.34 6.43
CA LEU A 61 -0.90 -2.34 6.20
C LEU A 61 -1.75 -2.06 7.44
N LYS A 62 -1.61 -2.85 8.51
CA LYS A 62 -2.39 -2.77 9.76
C LYS A 62 -3.90 -2.86 9.53
N ILE A 63 -4.31 -3.72 8.61
CA ILE A 63 -5.72 -3.98 8.28
C ILE A 63 -6.06 -5.46 8.50
N PRO A 64 -7.34 -5.80 8.70
CA PRO A 64 -7.77 -7.19 8.71
C PRO A 64 -7.42 -7.90 7.40
N LEU A 65 -7.21 -9.22 7.48
CA LEU A 65 -6.89 -10.04 6.30
C LEU A 65 -7.95 -9.91 5.19
N SER A 66 -9.24 -9.86 5.56
CA SER A 66 -10.35 -9.64 4.63
C SER A 66 -10.23 -8.28 3.92
N SER A 67 -9.89 -7.21 4.65
CA SER A 67 -9.68 -5.89 4.07
C SER A 67 -8.46 -5.83 3.15
N ALA A 68 -7.44 -6.65 3.39
CA ALA A 68 -6.31 -6.77 2.47
C ALA A 68 -6.73 -7.44 1.14
N ILE A 69 -7.63 -8.43 1.18
CA ILE A 69 -8.21 -9.03 -0.03
C ILE A 69 -9.02 -7.98 -0.81
N ASP A 70 -9.88 -7.22 -0.12
CA ASP A 70 -10.63 -6.13 -0.74
C ASP A 70 -9.72 -5.04 -1.34
N PHE A 71 -8.63 -4.73 -0.65
CA PHE A 71 -7.61 -3.79 -1.11
C PHE A 71 -6.97 -4.26 -2.43
N LEU A 72 -6.57 -5.52 -2.51
CA LEU A 72 -6.03 -6.11 -3.76
C LEU A 72 -7.08 -6.08 -4.88
N GLY A 73 -8.34 -6.37 -4.57
CA GLY A 73 -9.45 -6.34 -5.53
C GLY A 73 -9.67 -4.94 -6.14
N LYS A 74 -9.52 -3.86 -5.36
CA LYS A 74 -9.64 -2.47 -5.85
C LYS A 74 -8.55 -2.10 -6.85
N ILE A 75 -7.37 -2.70 -6.75
CA ILE A 75 -6.19 -2.35 -7.56
C ILE A 75 -6.10 -3.25 -8.81
N GLY A 76 -7.03 -4.20 -8.98
CA GLY A 76 -7.04 -5.13 -10.11
C GLY A 76 -5.90 -6.15 -10.05
N VAL A 77 -5.22 -6.25 -8.90
CA VAL A 77 -4.30 -7.37 -8.66
C VAL A 77 -5.18 -8.56 -8.35
N ALA A 78 -5.42 -9.39 -9.37
CA ALA A 78 -5.95 -10.72 -9.13
C ALA A 78 -5.00 -11.38 -8.11
N ALA A 79 -5.51 -11.63 -6.91
CA ALA A 79 -4.76 -12.40 -5.94
C ALA A 79 -4.39 -13.72 -6.64
N PRO A 80 -3.12 -14.16 -6.61
CA PRO A 80 -2.71 -15.47 -7.11
C PRO A 80 -3.18 -16.53 -6.11
N LEU A 81 -4.48 -16.56 -5.86
CA LEU A 81 -5.16 -17.48 -4.96
C LEU A 81 -6.11 -18.29 -5.84
N GLU A 82 -5.75 -19.55 -6.04
CA GLU A 82 -6.64 -20.54 -6.60
C GLU A 82 -7.65 -20.96 -5.53
N TYR A 83 -8.80 -21.49 -5.96
CA TYR A 83 -9.82 -22.01 -5.03
C TYR A 83 -9.25 -23.08 -4.07
N GLU A 84 -8.25 -23.81 -4.55
CA GLU A 84 -7.53 -24.85 -3.82
C GLU A 84 -6.71 -24.28 -2.64
N ASP A 85 -6.13 -23.09 -2.79
CA ASP A 85 -5.36 -22.41 -1.73
C ASP A 85 -6.27 -22.01 -0.56
N TYR A 86 -7.51 -21.60 -0.85
CA TYR A 86 -8.51 -21.29 0.17
C TYR A 86 -8.89 -22.51 1.01
N LEU A 87 -9.09 -23.67 0.36
CA LEU A 87 -9.45 -24.91 1.04
C LEU A 87 -8.32 -25.42 1.94
N GLN A 88 -7.07 -25.32 1.48
CA GLN A 88 -5.91 -25.67 2.31
C GLN A 88 -5.80 -24.81 3.56
N GLY A 89 -6.05 -23.49 3.44
CA GLY A 89 -6.07 -22.60 4.59
C GLY A 89 -7.15 -22.95 5.63
N LEU A 90 -8.32 -23.42 5.16
CA LEU A 90 -9.42 -23.85 6.02
C LEU A 90 -9.11 -25.10 6.85
N ASP A 91 -8.39 -26.06 6.27
CA ASP A 91 -8.02 -27.30 6.95
C ASP A 91 -6.96 -27.07 8.05
N LEU A 92 -6.10 -26.06 7.88
CA LEU A 92 -5.10 -25.66 8.89
C LEU A 92 -5.70 -24.92 10.10
N LEU A 93 -6.97 -24.54 10.05
CA LEU A 93 -7.70 -23.86 11.13
C LEU A 93 -8.55 -24.82 12.00
N LYS A 94 -8.55 -26.11 11.69
CA LYS A 94 -9.14 -27.18 12.54
C LYS A 94 -8.18 -27.60 13.65
#